data_AF-A0A3D6E1A7-F1
#
_entry.id   AF-A0A3D6E1A7-F1
#
_cell.length_a   1.000
_cell.length_b   1.000
_cell.length_c   1.000
_cell.angle_alpha   90.00
_cell.angle_beta   90.00
_cell.angle_gamma   90.00
#
_symmetry.space_group_name_H-M   'P 1'
#
loop_
_entity.id
_entity.type
_entity.pdbx_description
1 polymer ?
#
loop_
_entity_poly.entity_id
_entity_poly.type
_entity_poly.pdbx_seq_one_letter_code
_entity_poly.pdbx_strand_id
1 'polypeptide(L)'
;AAQLDEFCAGVDIQIGVNVISQGQVFPGTKLRALAESTGMVIDAAGRFVRCDDAGNVLYMLVNQETSGFAAESIKTLSTHGVTFLLDVPRVASGDRVLTQMVDQARRFAEALNGALVDDNRRPLSEAAIEPIRRQVAQFQAAMTVQQLPAGSALAQRLFS
;
A
#
# COMPACT_ATOMS: atom_id res chain seq x y z
N ALA A 1 9.28 28.72 -2.04
CA ALA A 1 8.02 28.05 -2.44
C ALA A 1 8.31 27.16 -3.63
N ALA A 2 8.43 27.70 -4.86
CA ALA A 2 8.57 26.91 -6.09
C ALA A 2 9.57 25.74 -6.07
N GLN A 3 10.80 25.92 -5.55
CA GLN A 3 11.79 24.83 -5.49
C GLN A 3 11.42 23.71 -4.52
N LEU A 4 10.77 24.04 -3.39
CA LEU A 4 10.28 23.04 -2.45
C LEU A 4 9.06 22.32 -3.04
N ASP A 5 8.17 23.07 -3.69
CA ASP A 5 6.97 22.51 -4.32
C ASP A 5 7.34 21.55 -5.47
N GLU A 6 8.32 21.93 -6.30
CA GLU A 6 8.88 21.10 -7.37
C GLU A 6 9.55 19.83 -6.82
N PHE A 7 10.30 19.96 -5.72
CA PHE A 7 10.89 18.80 -5.06
C PHE A 7 9.83 17.85 -4.50
N CYS A 8 8.83 18.37 -3.78
CA CYS A 8 7.72 17.59 -3.26
C CYS A 8 7.00 16.86 -4.39
N ALA A 9 6.68 17.53 -5.49
CA ALA A 9 6.08 16.89 -6.66
C ALA A 9 6.97 15.77 -7.26
N GLY A 10 8.29 15.91 -7.20
CA GLY A 10 9.23 14.89 -7.68
C GLY A 10 9.36 13.64 -6.80
N VAL A 11 8.95 13.72 -5.53
CA VAL A 11 9.02 12.60 -4.56
C VAL A 11 7.66 12.15 -4.03
N ASP A 12 6.57 12.79 -4.47
CA ASP A 12 5.19 12.38 -4.21
C ASP A 12 4.84 11.14 -5.04
N ILE A 13 5.30 10.00 -4.54
CA ILE A 13 5.17 8.71 -5.20
C ILE A 13 4.47 7.71 -4.30
N GLN A 14 3.65 6.88 -4.92
CA GLN A 14 3.03 5.73 -4.29
C GLN A 14 3.40 4.46 -5.06
N ILE A 15 3.66 3.39 -4.31
CA ILE A 15 3.91 2.07 -4.88
C ILE A 15 2.66 1.21 -4.69
N GLY A 16 2.09 0.75 -5.80
CA GLY A 16 0.96 -0.16 -5.84
C GLY A 16 1.38 -1.59 -6.15
N VAL A 17 0.83 -2.56 -5.42
CA VAL A 17 0.84 -3.98 -5.84
C VAL A 17 -0.58 -4.54 -5.77
N ASN A 18 -0.95 -5.32 -6.76
CA ASN A 18 -2.34 -5.70 -6.99
C ASN A 18 -2.53 -7.19 -6.72
N VAL A 19 -3.60 -7.55 -6.00
CA VAL A 19 -4.08 -8.94 -5.92
C VAL A 19 -5.37 -9.00 -6.72
N ILE A 20 -5.38 -9.79 -7.80
CA ILE A 20 -6.52 -9.90 -8.72
C ILE A 20 -7.11 -11.31 -8.74
N SER A 21 -8.41 -11.40 -8.94
CA SER A 21 -9.12 -12.66 -9.10
C SER A 21 -8.62 -13.44 -10.32
N GLN A 22 -8.57 -14.76 -10.19
CA GLN A 22 -8.31 -15.71 -11.29
C GLN A 22 -9.59 -16.47 -11.71
N GLY A 23 -10.76 -15.94 -11.37
CA GLY A 23 -12.05 -16.47 -11.82
C GLY A 23 -13.20 -16.22 -10.84
N GLN A 24 -12.96 -16.42 -9.54
CA GLN A 24 -13.94 -16.16 -8.49
C GLN A 24 -13.69 -14.81 -7.81
N VAL A 25 -14.73 -14.00 -7.66
CA VAL A 25 -14.64 -12.73 -6.93
C VAL A 25 -14.25 -12.97 -5.46
N PHE A 26 -13.56 -12.01 -4.87
CA PHE A 26 -13.15 -12.04 -3.48
C PHE A 26 -14.30 -11.59 -2.58
N PRO A 27 -14.78 -12.43 -1.65
CA PRO A 27 -15.77 -11.99 -0.67
C PRO A 27 -15.17 -10.97 0.30
N GLY A 28 -15.88 -9.88 0.57
CA GLY A 28 -15.44 -8.83 1.49
C GLY A 28 -15.17 -9.34 2.90
N THR A 29 -15.96 -10.31 3.37
CA THR A 29 -15.75 -10.97 4.68
C THR A 29 -14.39 -11.68 4.76
N LYS A 30 -13.93 -12.29 3.66
CA LYS A 30 -12.62 -12.96 3.61
C LYS A 30 -11.48 -11.94 3.56
N LEU A 31 -11.64 -10.87 2.79
CA LEU A 31 -10.68 -9.74 2.77
C LEU A 31 -10.52 -9.13 4.17
N ARG A 32 -11.64 -8.88 4.86
CA ARG A 32 -11.65 -8.38 6.24
C ARG A 32 -10.92 -9.31 7.19
N ALA A 33 -11.25 -10.60 7.16
CA ALA A 33 -10.60 -11.58 8.05
C ALA A 33 -9.07 -11.61 7.84
N LEU A 34 -8.62 -11.59 6.58
CA LEU A 34 -7.18 -11.55 6.27
C LEU A 34 -6.53 -10.25 6.75
N ALA A 35 -7.16 -9.09 6.54
CA ALA A 35 -6.63 -7.79 6.93
C ALA A 35 -6.54 -7.66 8.47
N GLU A 36 -7.61 -8.01 9.19
CA GLU A 36 -7.66 -7.93 10.65
C GLU A 36 -6.67 -8.91 11.30
N SER A 37 -6.43 -10.09 10.70
CA SER A 37 -5.47 -11.08 11.20
C SER A 37 -4.02 -10.58 11.27
N THR A 38 -3.72 -9.50 10.54
CA THR A 38 -2.39 -8.86 10.51
C THR A 38 -2.40 -7.47 11.14
N GLY A 39 -3.45 -7.14 11.90
CA GLY A 39 -3.57 -5.87 12.61
C GLY A 39 -3.92 -4.68 11.71
N MET A 40 -4.51 -4.91 10.54
CA MET A 40 -5.07 -3.81 9.75
C MET A 40 -6.48 -3.47 10.22
N VAL A 41 -6.84 -2.19 10.16
CA VAL A 41 -8.16 -1.67 10.58
C VAL A 41 -8.77 -0.81 9.48
N ILE A 42 -10.10 -0.75 9.39
CA ILE A 42 -10.77 0.14 8.42
C ILE A 42 -10.65 1.59 8.89
N ASP A 43 -10.19 2.48 8.01
CA ASP A 43 -10.16 3.92 8.24
C ASP A 43 -11.43 4.63 7.76
N ALA A 44 -11.54 5.93 8.04
CA ALA A 44 -12.70 6.74 7.63
C ALA A 44 -12.84 6.89 6.10
N ALA A 45 -11.78 6.60 5.34
CA ALA A 45 -11.79 6.62 3.87
C ALA A 45 -12.21 5.26 3.27
N GLY A 46 -12.57 4.28 4.11
CA GLY A 46 -12.99 2.96 3.66
C GLY A 46 -11.83 2.10 3.14
N ARG A 47 -10.64 2.26 3.70
CA ARG A 47 -9.44 1.49 3.38
C ARG A 47 -9.04 0.68 4.59
N PHE A 48 -8.47 -0.52 4.42
CA PHE A 48 -7.77 -1.14 5.53
C PHE A 48 -6.37 -0.51 5.63
N VAL A 49 -5.98 -0.02 6.80
CA VAL A 49 -4.66 0.57 7.04
C VAL A 49 -3.86 -0.30 8.00
N ARG A 50 -2.59 -0.54 7.67
CA ARG A 50 -1.60 -1.11 8.60
C ARG A 50 -0.84 0.06 9.22
N CYS A 51 -0.87 0.19 10.54
CA CYS A 51 -0.09 1.21 11.24
C CYS A 51 1.10 0.61 12.01
N ASP A 52 2.10 1.44 12.32
CA ASP A 52 3.10 1.12 13.35
C ASP A 52 2.53 1.30 14.77
N ASP A 53 3.36 1.04 15.79
CA ASP A 53 2.98 1.16 17.19
C ASP A 53 2.69 2.61 17.63
N ALA A 54 3.17 3.59 16.87
CA ALA A 54 2.91 5.01 17.07
C ALA A 54 1.65 5.50 16.34
N GLY A 55 0.96 4.62 15.61
CA GLY A 55 -0.26 4.93 14.85
C GLY A 55 -0.01 5.52 13.47
N ASN A 56 1.24 5.59 12.99
CA ASN A 56 1.54 6.06 11.64
C ASN A 56 1.19 4.97 10.63
N VAL A 57 0.52 5.35 9.53
CA VAL A 57 0.19 4.41 8.45
C VAL A 57 1.46 3.96 7.74
N LEU A 58 1.65 2.65 7.63
CA LEU A 58 2.75 2.00 6.91
C LEU A 58 2.34 1.68 5.46
N TYR A 59 1.16 1.13 5.25
CA TYR A 59 0.56 0.90 3.94
C TYR A 59 -0.94 0.66 4.10
N MET A 60 -1.67 0.70 2.99
CA MET A 60 -3.11 0.52 2.97
C MET A 60 -3.55 -0.46 1.90
N LEU A 61 -4.68 -1.10 2.12
CA LEU A 61 -5.37 -1.96 1.18
C LEU A 61 -6.65 -1.25 0.73
N VAL A 62 -6.79 -1.07 -0.57
CA VAL A 62 -7.95 -0.44 -1.20
C VAL A 62 -8.67 -1.44 -2.11
N ASN A 63 -9.99 -1.26 -2.22
CA ASN A 63 -10.76 -1.97 -3.23
C ASN A 63 -10.52 -1.33 -4.61
N GLN A 64 -10.36 -2.15 -5.66
CA GLN A 64 -10.23 -1.64 -7.03
C GLN A 64 -11.58 -1.22 -7.64
N GLU A 65 -12.69 -1.64 -7.04
CA GLU A 65 -14.03 -1.23 -7.44
C GLU A 65 -14.47 0.06 -6.73
N THR A 66 -15.59 0.64 -7.15
CA THR A 66 -16.05 1.96 -6.69
C THR A 66 -16.36 2.04 -5.19
N SER A 67 -16.68 0.91 -4.56
CA SER A 67 -17.05 0.84 -3.15
C SER A 67 -15.85 0.58 -2.26
N GLY A 68 -15.59 1.46 -1.29
CA GLY A 68 -14.64 1.19 -0.22
C GLY A 68 -15.12 0.09 0.74
N PHE A 69 -14.28 -0.25 1.70
CA PHE A 69 -14.61 -1.16 2.80
C PHE A 69 -15.37 -0.41 3.90
N ALA A 70 -16.50 -0.94 4.35
CA ALA A 70 -17.21 -0.44 5.53
C ALA A 70 -17.79 -1.61 6.33
N ALA A 71 -17.86 -1.49 7.67
CA ALA A 71 -18.30 -2.58 8.53
C ALA A 71 -19.71 -3.07 8.19
N GLU A 72 -20.58 -2.16 7.73
CA GLU A 72 -21.97 -2.38 7.38
C GLU A 72 -22.11 -3.11 6.03
N SER A 73 -21.28 -2.76 5.03
CA SER A 73 -21.38 -3.28 3.66
C SER A 73 -20.44 -4.46 3.38
N ILE A 74 -19.45 -4.73 4.23
CA ILE A 74 -18.43 -5.76 3.99
C ILE A 74 -19.00 -7.17 3.82
N LYS A 75 -20.19 -7.43 4.41
CA LYS A 75 -20.87 -8.73 4.32
C LYS A 75 -21.40 -9.03 2.92
N THR A 76 -21.76 -8.01 2.16
CA THR A 76 -22.30 -8.13 0.79
C THR A 76 -21.30 -7.68 -0.26
N LEU A 77 -20.17 -7.09 0.14
CA LEU A 77 -19.10 -6.69 -0.76
C LEU A 77 -18.47 -7.92 -1.42
N SER A 78 -18.24 -7.82 -2.72
CA SER A 78 -17.38 -8.71 -3.49
C SER A 78 -16.56 -7.86 -4.45
N THR A 79 -15.33 -8.27 -4.77
CA THR A 79 -14.49 -7.54 -5.72
C THR A 79 -13.60 -8.45 -6.56
N HIS A 80 -13.22 -7.98 -7.74
CA HIS A 80 -12.25 -8.65 -8.60
C HIS A 80 -10.80 -8.36 -8.23
N GLY A 81 -10.55 -7.38 -7.37
CA GLY A 81 -9.19 -7.01 -7.04
C GLY A 81 -9.06 -6.02 -5.91
N VAL A 82 -7.90 -6.07 -5.27
CA VAL A 82 -7.51 -5.13 -4.22
C VAL A 82 -6.08 -4.67 -4.49
N THR A 83 -5.77 -3.44 -4.09
CA THR A 83 -4.44 -2.86 -4.26
C THR A 83 -3.85 -2.54 -2.89
N PHE A 84 -2.64 -3.04 -2.64
CA PHE A 84 -1.81 -2.57 -1.54
C PHE A 84 -1.03 -1.34 -2.00
N LEU A 85 -1.11 -0.26 -1.24
CA LEU A 85 -0.50 1.03 -1.53
C LEU A 85 0.46 1.44 -0.42
N LEU A 86 1.70 1.75 -0.80
CA LEU A 86 2.72 2.35 0.04
C LEU A 86 2.95 3.79 -0.40
N ASP A 87 2.75 4.73 0.54
CA ASP A 87 3.07 6.13 0.35
C ASP A 87 4.52 6.39 0.79
N VAL A 88 5.44 6.44 -0.18
CA VAL A 88 6.88 6.41 0.08
C VAL A 88 7.36 7.62 0.91
N PRO A 89 6.97 8.87 0.62
CA PRO A 89 7.44 10.00 1.41
C PRO A 89 6.90 10.00 2.83
N ARG A 90 5.75 9.35 3.08
CA ARG A 90 5.10 9.31 4.40
C ARG A 90 5.58 8.16 5.29
N VAL A 91 6.46 7.29 4.83
CA VAL A 91 6.82 6.09 5.58
C VAL A 91 8.32 6.04 5.84
N ALA A 92 8.73 5.86 7.09
CA ALA A 92 10.13 5.62 7.40
C ALA A 92 10.54 4.20 6.99
N SER A 93 11.78 4.03 6.50
CA SER A 93 12.31 2.72 6.07
C SER A 93 11.43 2.04 5.00
N GLY A 94 11.11 2.77 3.92
CA GLY A 94 10.14 2.35 2.92
C GLY A 94 10.51 1.03 2.21
N ASP A 95 11.79 0.72 2.07
CA ASP A 95 12.29 -0.55 1.54
C ASP A 95 11.87 -1.75 2.39
N ARG A 96 11.93 -1.61 3.73
CA ARG A 96 11.49 -2.64 4.67
C ARG A 96 9.98 -2.77 4.67
N VAL A 97 9.26 -1.64 4.68
CA VAL A 97 7.80 -1.62 4.67
C VAL A 97 7.24 -2.20 3.37
N LEU A 98 7.88 -1.92 2.22
CA LEU A 98 7.54 -2.55 0.94
C LEU A 98 7.65 -4.07 1.02
N THR A 99 8.70 -4.60 1.65
CA THR A 99 8.86 -6.06 1.86
C THR A 99 7.66 -6.64 2.59
N GLN A 100 7.31 -6.03 3.73
CA GLN A 100 6.20 -6.47 4.55
C GLN A 100 4.88 -6.42 3.78
N MET A 101 4.66 -5.34 3.02
CA MET A 101 3.49 -5.16 2.18
C MET A 101 3.40 -6.23 1.07
N VAL A 102 4.50 -6.56 0.41
CA VAL A 102 4.53 -7.59 -0.64
C VAL A 102 4.29 -8.98 -0.05
N ASP A 103 4.88 -9.32 1.09
CA ASP A 103 4.67 -10.61 1.75
C ASP A 103 3.21 -10.77 2.22
N GLN A 104 2.62 -9.68 2.72
CA GLN A 104 1.20 -9.58 3.04
C GLN A 104 0.34 -9.81 1.78
N ALA A 105 0.66 -9.16 0.67
CA ALA A 105 -0.08 -9.30 -0.59
C ALA A 105 0.02 -10.72 -1.18
N ARG A 106 1.16 -11.40 -1.05
CA ARG A 106 1.32 -12.82 -1.42
C ARG A 106 0.39 -13.72 -0.62
N ARG A 107 0.31 -13.54 0.70
CA ARG A 107 -0.62 -14.31 1.55
C ARG A 107 -2.09 -14.07 1.17
N PHE A 108 -2.43 -12.84 0.78
CA PHE A 108 -3.75 -12.53 0.24
C PHE A 108 -4.01 -13.28 -1.07
N ALA A 109 -3.08 -13.23 -2.02
CA ALA A 109 -3.21 -13.95 -3.29
C ALA A 109 -3.40 -15.45 -3.06
N GLU A 110 -2.58 -16.08 -2.20
CA GLU A 110 -2.71 -17.49 -1.85
C GLU A 110 -4.07 -17.80 -1.21
N ALA A 111 -4.46 -17.07 -0.16
CA ALA A 111 -5.70 -17.33 0.55
C ALA A 111 -6.94 -17.09 -0.31
N LEU A 112 -6.90 -16.15 -1.25
CA LEU A 112 -8.00 -15.78 -2.13
C LEU A 112 -8.03 -16.58 -3.44
N ASN A 113 -7.03 -17.44 -3.69
CA ASN A 113 -6.79 -18.05 -5.01
C ASN A 113 -6.71 -16.98 -6.12
N GLY A 114 -6.05 -15.86 -5.82
CA GLY A 114 -5.78 -14.76 -6.73
C GLY A 114 -4.36 -14.79 -7.28
N ALA A 115 -4.01 -13.75 -8.05
CA ALA A 115 -2.66 -13.52 -8.54
C ALA A 115 -2.13 -12.18 -8.06
N LEU A 116 -0.88 -12.15 -7.61
CA LEU A 116 -0.14 -10.93 -7.32
C LEU A 116 0.45 -10.38 -8.63
N VAL A 117 0.07 -9.16 -9.00
CA VAL A 117 0.44 -8.55 -10.28
C VAL A 117 0.86 -7.08 -10.14
N ASP A 118 1.63 -6.60 -11.11
CA ASP A 118 1.89 -5.17 -11.31
C ASP A 118 0.68 -4.45 -11.94
N ASP A 119 0.81 -3.16 -12.21
CA ASP A 119 -0.26 -2.35 -12.83
C ASP A 119 -0.58 -2.77 -14.27
N ASN A 120 0.36 -3.44 -14.95
CA ASN A 120 0.16 -4.01 -16.28
C ASN A 120 -0.41 -5.44 -16.24
N ARG A 121 -0.86 -5.91 -15.06
CA ARG A 121 -1.35 -7.27 -14.79
C ARG A 121 -0.33 -8.37 -15.06
N ARG A 122 0.96 -8.06 -14.99
CA ARG A 122 2.04 -9.06 -15.10
C ARG A 122 2.32 -9.64 -13.72
N PRO A 123 2.54 -10.98 -13.61
CA PRO A 123 2.89 -11.61 -12.35
C PRO A 123 4.09 -10.92 -11.68
N LEU A 124 3.94 -10.59 -10.41
CA LEU A 124 4.96 -9.85 -9.65
C LEU A 124 5.89 -10.84 -8.93
N SER A 125 6.96 -11.24 -9.60
CA SER A 125 7.99 -12.12 -9.04
C SER A 125 8.89 -11.39 -8.05
N GLU A 126 9.63 -12.14 -7.22
CA GLU A 126 10.61 -11.55 -6.30
C GLU A 126 11.69 -10.73 -7.04
N ALA A 127 12.13 -11.20 -8.21
CA ALA A 127 13.07 -10.49 -9.05
C ALA A 127 12.51 -9.14 -9.57
N ALA A 128 11.18 -9.02 -9.72
CA ALA A 128 10.52 -7.77 -10.12
C ALA A 128 10.36 -6.79 -8.94
N ILE A 129 10.34 -7.27 -7.70
CA ILE A 129 10.23 -6.43 -6.49
C ILE A 129 11.54 -5.71 -6.18
N GLU A 130 12.67 -6.37 -6.41
CA GLU A 130 13.98 -5.87 -6.01
C GLU A 130 14.35 -4.51 -6.68
N PRO A 131 14.07 -4.27 -7.97
CA PRO A 131 14.15 -2.93 -8.56
C PRO A 131 13.28 -1.88 -7.88
N ILE A 132 12.03 -2.23 -7.52
CA ILE A 132 11.08 -1.31 -6.86
C ILE A 132 11.61 -0.93 -5.47
N ARG A 133 12.14 -1.89 -4.72
CA ARG A 133 12.78 -1.66 -3.42
C ARG A 133 13.93 -0.67 -3.52
N ARG A 134 14.83 -0.84 -4.49
CA ARG A 134 15.94 0.09 -4.70
C ARG A 134 15.45 1.49 -5.06
N GLN A 135 14.41 1.57 -5.89
CA GLN A 135 13.82 2.85 -6.27
C GLN A 135 13.23 3.57 -5.05
N VAL A 136 12.50 2.87 -4.17
CA VAL A 136 12.01 3.43 -2.90
C VAL A 136 13.16 3.98 -2.05
N ALA A 137 14.24 3.22 -1.89
CA ALA A 137 15.42 3.69 -1.14
C ALA A 137 16.06 4.94 -1.76
N GLN A 138 16.12 5.03 -3.10
CA GLN A 138 16.66 6.21 -3.80
C GLN A 138 15.82 7.46 -3.54
N PHE A 139 14.50 7.37 -3.60
CA PHE A 139 13.62 8.51 -3.30
C PHE A 139 13.77 8.98 -1.85
N GLN A 140 13.82 8.05 -0.89
CA GLN A 140 14.00 8.41 0.52
C GLN A 140 15.40 8.98 0.82
N ALA A 141 16.43 8.55 0.07
CA ALA A 141 17.75 9.17 0.14
C ALA A 141 17.73 10.62 -0.39
N ALA A 142 17.07 10.88 -1.53
CA ALA A 142 16.90 12.24 -2.07
C ALA A 142 16.17 13.17 -1.09
N MET A 143 15.11 12.66 -0.45
CA MET A 143 14.38 13.33 0.63
C MET A 143 15.28 13.70 1.82
N THR A 144 16.15 12.77 2.24
CA THR A 144 17.09 13.02 3.34
C THR A 144 18.09 14.13 3.00
N VAL A 145 18.59 14.18 1.75
CA VAL A 145 19.50 15.25 1.28
C VAL A 145 18.84 16.63 1.36
N GLN A 146 17.52 16.70 1.13
CA GLN A 146 16.73 17.93 1.24
C GLN A 146 16.26 18.24 2.67
N GLN A 147 16.82 17.57 3.68
CA GLN A 147 16.42 17.72 5.10
C GLN A 147 14.92 17.45 5.34
N LEU A 148 14.32 16.60 4.50
CA LEU A 148 12.95 16.14 4.61
C LEU A 148 12.92 14.61 4.74
N PRO A 149 13.44 13.99 5.82
CA PRO A 149 13.44 12.54 5.92
C PRO A 149 12.02 11.95 5.78
N ALA A 150 11.89 10.88 5.00
CA ALA A 150 10.61 10.20 4.81
C ALA A 150 10.03 9.70 6.15
N GLY A 151 8.71 9.81 6.31
CA GLY A 151 8.01 9.48 7.55
C GLY A 151 8.23 10.45 8.71
N SER A 152 9.04 11.51 8.55
CA SER A 152 9.15 12.58 9.55
C SER A 152 7.82 13.33 9.70
N ALA A 153 7.64 14.02 10.83
CA ALA A 153 6.45 14.86 11.06
C ALA A 153 6.27 15.95 9.99
N LEU A 154 7.36 16.45 9.40
CA LEU A 154 7.30 17.40 8.30
C LEU A 154 6.83 16.72 7.00
N ALA A 155 7.39 15.55 6.66
CA ALA A 155 6.93 14.79 5.51
C ALA A 155 5.45 14.41 5.63
N GLN A 156 5.00 13.94 6.80
CA GLN A 156 3.58 13.64 7.03
C GLN A 156 2.65 14.84 6.77
N ARG A 157 3.11 16.06 7.04
CA ARG A 157 2.34 17.30 6.81
C ARG A 157 2.39 17.79 5.37
N LEU A 158 3.48 17.54 4.65
CA LEU A 158 3.66 17.99 3.27
C LEU A 158 2.94 17.08 2.27
N PHE A 159 2.81 15.79 2.58
CA PHE A 159 2.20 14.77 1.72
C PHE A 159 0.84 14.27 2.27
N SER A 160 0.15 15.08 3.08
CA SER A 160 -1.16 14.72 3.69
C SER A 160 -2.34 14.96 2.76
#